data_AF-A0A0F9EWU0-F1
#
_entry.id   AF-A0A0F9EWU0-F1
#
_cell.length_a   1.000
_cell.length_b   1.000
_cell.length_c   1.000
_cell.angle_alpha   90.00
_cell.angle_beta   90.00
_cell.angle_gamma   90.00
#
_symmetry.space_group_name_H-M   'P 1'
#
loop_
_entity.id
_entity.type
_entity.pdbx_description
1 polymer ?
#
loop_
_entity_poly.entity_id
_entity_poly.type
_entity_poly.pdbx_seq_one_letter_code
_entity_poly.pdbx_strand_id
1 'polypeptide(L)'
;MVFTHYYDYYNCDHNTVHKITNDVGIHLTIKNIPTKNPPIENNPYMYFMDTINGIGFEPEEYVDITDVMGQKKEALRAHESQYTWLKEFSKVDYIDMMETQAKFRGYQCGVKYAEAYKGVKAWPRGITKSLLPQYL
;
A
#
# COMPACT_ATOMS: atom_id res chain seq x y z
N MET A 1 9.69 -5.73 -5.72
CA MET A 1 9.05 -4.98 -4.62
C MET A 1 7.61 -5.46 -4.50
N VAL A 2 7.07 -5.55 -3.29
CA VAL A 2 5.69 -5.99 -3.02
C VAL A 2 5.03 -4.98 -2.08
N PHE A 3 3.77 -4.65 -2.32
CA PHE A 3 2.97 -3.81 -1.43
C PHE A 3 1.91 -4.68 -0.73
N THR A 4 1.63 -4.39 0.54
CA THR A 4 0.59 -5.08 1.30
C THR A 4 -0.07 -4.13 2.30
N HIS A 5 -1.22 -4.52 2.85
CA HIS A 5 -1.90 -3.76 3.91
C HIS A 5 -1.07 -3.68 5.19
N TYR A 6 -1.24 -2.60 5.95
CA TYR A 6 -0.69 -2.47 7.29
C TYR A 6 -1.29 -3.48 8.27
N TYR A 7 -0.54 -3.84 9.31
CA TYR A 7 -0.91 -4.87 10.28
C TYR A 7 -1.83 -4.36 11.39
N ASP A 8 -2.55 -5.28 12.03
CA ASP A 8 -3.48 -5.05 13.14
C ASP A 8 -4.46 -3.89 12.90
N TYR A 9 -5.02 -3.87 11.69
CA TYR A 9 -5.90 -2.82 11.21
C TYR A 9 -7.38 -3.27 11.19
N TYR A 10 -8.31 -2.34 10.89
CA TYR A 10 -9.77 -2.49 11.08
C TYR A 10 -10.44 -3.68 10.37
N ASN A 11 -9.81 -4.28 9.34
CA ASN A 11 -10.40 -5.33 8.52
C ASN A 11 -9.59 -6.63 8.64
N CYS A 12 -10.25 -7.72 9.04
CA CYS A 12 -9.61 -9.03 9.21
C CYS A 12 -8.98 -9.57 7.92
N ASP A 13 -9.54 -9.24 6.76
CA ASP A 13 -9.02 -9.69 5.47
C ASP A 13 -7.74 -8.94 5.13
N HIS A 14 -7.67 -7.64 5.44
CA HIS A 14 -6.45 -6.86 5.30
C HIS A 14 -5.34 -7.42 6.21
N ASN A 15 -5.72 -7.81 7.44
CA ASN A 15 -4.79 -8.44 8.39
C ASN A 15 -4.27 -9.78 7.88
N THR A 16 -5.18 -10.60 7.37
CA THR A 16 -4.84 -11.91 6.81
C THR A 16 -3.90 -11.77 5.61
N VAL A 17 -4.19 -10.84 4.70
CA VAL A 17 -3.36 -10.59 3.51
C VAL A 17 -1.96 -10.13 3.88
N HIS A 18 -1.78 -9.21 4.83
CA HIS A 18 -0.43 -8.82 5.23
C HIS A 18 0.33 -9.97 5.84
N LYS A 19 -0.33 -10.80 6.65
CA LYS A 19 0.34 -11.91 7.32
C LYS A 19 0.82 -12.92 6.31
N ILE A 20 -0.05 -13.33 5.39
CA ILE A 20 0.30 -14.25 4.30
C ILE A 20 1.43 -13.66 3.45
N THR A 21 1.28 -12.41 3.00
CA THR A 21 2.26 -11.78 2.10
C THR A 21 3.63 -11.67 2.78
N ASN A 22 3.67 -11.21 4.03
CA ASN A 22 4.91 -11.07 4.78
C ASN A 22 5.60 -12.41 5.06
N ASP A 23 4.84 -13.41 5.51
CA ASP A 23 5.35 -14.72 5.90
C ASP A 23 5.84 -15.51 4.67
N VAL A 24 5.12 -15.43 3.55
CA VAL A 24 5.53 -16.10 2.29
C VAL A 24 6.82 -15.52 1.73
N GLY A 25 7.10 -14.23 1.94
CA GLY A 25 8.24 -13.57 1.30
C GLY A 25 9.59 -14.22 1.59
N ILE A 26 9.81 -14.79 2.78
CA ILE A 26 11.06 -15.50 3.10
C ILE A 26 11.16 -16.85 2.37
N HIS A 27 10.02 -17.51 2.18
CA HIS A 27 9.92 -18.84 1.55
C HIS A 27 10.21 -18.81 0.06
N LEU A 28 10.09 -17.64 -0.60
CA LEU A 28 10.32 -17.51 -2.05
C LEU A 28 11.76 -17.84 -2.47
N THR A 29 12.72 -17.80 -1.55
CA THR A 29 14.14 -18.10 -1.80
C THR A 29 14.53 -19.54 -1.45
N ILE A 30 13.62 -20.31 -0.84
CA ILE A 30 13.93 -21.62 -0.26
C ILE A 30 13.75 -22.73 -1.29
N LYS A 31 14.87 -23.29 -1.76
CA LYS A 31 14.90 -24.39 -2.75
C LYS A 31 14.16 -25.66 -2.32
N ASN A 32 14.04 -25.89 -1.01
CA ASN A 32 13.39 -27.07 -0.44
C ASN A 32 11.86 -26.96 -0.37
N ILE A 33 11.28 -25.80 -0.75
CA ILE A 33 9.83 -25.62 -0.85
C ILE A 33 9.50 -25.68 -2.35
N PRO A 34 9.14 -26.86 -2.90
CA PRO A 34 8.88 -27.00 -4.32
C PRO A 34 7.61 -26.25 -4.71
N THR A 35 7.70 -25.41 -5.74
CA THR A 35 6.55 -24.74 -6.36
C THR A 35 6.61 -24.90 -7.88
N LYS A 36 5.56 -24.43 -8.58
CA LYS A 36 5.55 -24.43 -10.05
C LYS A 36 6.63 -23.53 -10.67
N ASN A 37 7.14 -22.55 -9.90
CA ASN A 37 8.15 -21.61 -10.35
C ASN A 37 9.48 -21.85 -9.61
N PRO A 38 10.63 -21.56 -10.23
CA PRO A 38 11.91 -21.62 -9.54
C PRO A 38 11.95 -20.60 -8.39
N PRO A 39 12.71 -20.88 -7.31
CA PRO A 39 12.96 -19.91 -6.25
C PRO A 39 13.61 -18.65 -6.81
N ILE A 40 13.28 -17.51 -6.23
CA ILE A 40 13.95 -16.24 -6.56
C ILE A 40 15.27 -16.12 -5.80
N GLU A 41 16.20 -15.31 -6.31
CA GLU A 41 17.53 -15.17 -5.71
C GLU A 41 17.52 -14.36 -4.41
N ASN A 42 16.70 -13.31 -4.36
CA ASN A 42 16.67 -12.37 -3.25
C ASN A 42 15.25 -12.21 -2.70
N ASN A 43 15.15 -12.04 -1.38
CA ASN A 43 13.86 -11.78 -0.74
C ASN A 43 13.29 -10.44 -1.24
N PRO A 44 11.98 -10.38 -1.53
CA PRO A 44 11.40 -9.14 -2.03
C PRO A 44 11.37 -8.09 -0.93
N TYR A 45 11.71 -6.85 -1.28
CA TYR A 45 11.42 -5.70 -0.44
C TYR A 45 9.92 -5.47 -0.38
N MET A 46 9.42 -5.22 0.83
CA MET A 46 8.00 -5.07 1.09
C MET A 46 7.69 -3.73 1.70
N TYR A 47 6.55 -3.18 1.32
CA TYR A 47 6.01 -1.93 1.83
C TYR A 47 4.58 -2.13 2.33
N PHE A 48 4.30 -1.57 3.50
CA PHE A 48 2.94 -1.34 3.95
C PHE A 48 2.39 -0.09 3.27
N MET A 49 1.20 -0.24 2.69
CA MET A 49 0.38 0.87 2.24
C MET A 49 -0.25 1.56 3.46
N ASP A 50 -0.49 2.87 3.33
CA ASP A 50 -1.21 3.66 4.33
C ASP A 50 -2.55 3.01 4.73
N THR A 51 -2.97 3.27 5.97
CA THR A 51 -4.28 2.84 6.46
C THR A 51 -5.37 3.74 5.88
N ILE A 52 -6.63 3.29 5.87
CA ILE A 52 -7.74 4.15 5.44
C ILE A 52 -7.84 5.34 6.39
N ASN A 53 -7.89 6.53 5.82
CA ASN A 53 -7.88 7.82 6.51
C ASN A 53 -6.63 8.07 7.37
N GLY A 54 -5.54 7.33 7.14
CA GLY A 54 -4.27 7.50 7.86
C GLY A 54 -4.32 7.16 9.35
N ILE A 55 -5.39 6.51 9.83
CA ILE A 55 -5.59 6.20 11.24
C ILE A 55 -4.51 5.24 11.73
N GLY A 56 -3.76 5.65 12.76
CA GLY A 56 -2.73 4.83 13.39
C GLY A 56 -1.52 4.52 12.49
N PHE A 57 -1.37 5.23 11.36
CA PHE A 57 -0.28 5.03 10.43
C PHE A 57 0.63 6.26 10.40
N GLU A 58 1.87 6.04 10.83
CA GLU A 58 2.96 7.01 10.73
C GLU A 58 3.80 6.67 9.48
N PRO A 59 3.75 7.51 8.42
CA PRO A 59 4.50 7.27 7.19
C PRO A 59 6.01 7.33 7.40
N GLU A 60 6.76 6.52 6.64
CA GLU A 60 8.22 6.63 6.55
C GLU A 60 8.66 7.21 5.19
N GLU A 61 7.87 6.95 4.15
CA GLU A 61 8.14 7.41 2.79
C GLU A 61 6.85 7.92 2.14
N TYR A 62 7.00 8.88 1.22
CA TYR A 62 5.91 9.48 0.46
C TYR A 62 6.21 9.40 -1.03
N VAL A 63 5.19 9.20 -1.84
CA VAL A 63 5.26 9.26 -3.31
C VAL A 63 4.33 10.36 -3.80
N ASP A 64 4.88 11.33 -4.53
CA ASP A 64 4.05 12.35 -5.20
C ASP A 64 3.21 11.70 -6.28
N ILE A 65 1.88 11.83 -6.14
CA ILE A 65 0.90 11.29 -7.09
C ILE A 65 0.12 12.41 -7.78
N THR A 66 0.59 13.65 -7.72
CA THR A 66 -0.11 14.84 -8.22
C THR A 66 -0.52 14.68 -9.69
N ASP A 67 0.39 14.21 -10.53
CA ASP A 67 0.17 14.06 -11.98
C ASP A 67 -0.70 12.85 -12.34
N VAL A 68 -0.78 11.84 -11.46
CA VAL A 68 -1.55 10.61 -11.69
C VAL A 68 -2.85 10.55 -10.88
N MET A 69 -3.16 11.59 -10.10
CA MET A 69 -4.35 11.65 -9.25
C MET A 69 -5.65 11.48 -10.05
N GLY A 70 -5.70 12.00 -11.28
CA GLY A 70 -6.82 11.78 -12.20
C GLY A 70 -7.03 10.30 -12.53
N GLN A 71 -5.94 9.59 -12.88
CA GLN A 71 -5.99 8.15 -13.20
C GLN A 71 -6.43 7.32 -11.99
N LYS A 72 -5.97 7.68 -10.78
CA LYS A 72 -6.39 7.02 -9.54
C LYS A 72 -7.91 7.15 -9.30
N LYS A 73 -8.48 8.32 -9.53
CA LYS A 73 -9.94 8.52 -9.42
C LYS A 73 -10.70 7.66 -10.42
N GLU A 74 -10.26 7.59 -11.66
CA GLU A 74 -10.91 6.75 -12.69
C GLU A 74 -10.82 5.25 -12.35
N ALA A 75 -9.66 4.78 -11.87
CA ALA A 75 -9.48 3.40 -11.45
C ALA A 75 -10.47 2.99 -10.34
N LEU A 76 -10.72 3.89 -9.38
CA LEU A 76 -11.73 3.70 -8.34
C LEU A 76 -13.15 3.71 -8.91
N ARG A 77 -13.49 4.69 -9.77
CA ARG A 77 -14.82 4.77 -10.40
C ARG A 77 -15.19 3.53 -11.19
N ALA A 78 -14.21 2.85 -11.79
CA ALA A 78 -14.44 1.61 -12.52
C ALA A 78 -15.02 0.47 -11.64
N HIS A 79 -14.96 0.59 -10.30
CA HIS A 79 -15.57 -0.37 -9.37
C HIS A 79 -17.01 0.05 -9.04
N GLU A 80 -17.85 0.17 -10.09
CA GLU A 80 -19.19 0.77 -10.02
C GLU A 80 -20.09 0.13 -8.94
N SER A 81 -20.03 -1.20 -8.82
CA SER A 81 -20.81 -1.95 -7.81
C SER A 81 -20.41 -1.57 -6.38
N GLN A 82 -19.11 -1.37 -6.14
CA GLN A 82 -18.58 -0.99 -4.83
C GLN A 82 -18.88 0.48 -4.53
N TYR A 83 -18.73 1.35 -5.52
CA TYR A 83 -19.04 2.77 -5.37
C TYR A 83 -20.50 3.02 -5.03
N THR A 84 -21.41 2.39 -5.77
CA THR A 84 -22.85 2.52 -5.51
C THR A 84 -23.19 1.97 -4.12
N TRP A 85 -22.75 0.73 -3.82
CA TRP A 85 -23.07 0.09 -2.55
C TRP A 85 -22.48 0.84 -1.34
N LEU A 86 -21.20 1.20 -1.37
CA LEU A 86 -20.56 1.92 -0.26
C LEU A 86 -21.21 3.29 -0.05
N LYS A 87 -21.52 4.03 -1.11
CA LYS A 87 -22.16 5.34 -0.99
C LYS A 87 -23.55 5.22 -0.38
N GLU A 88 -24.32 4.21 -0.75
CA GLU A 88 -25.65 3.98 -0.18
C GLU A 88 -25.61 3.50 1.27
N PHE A 89 -24.75 2.52 1.56
CA PHE A 89 -24.63 1.86 2.85
C PHE A 89 -23.95 2.74 3.90
N SER A 90 -22.78 3.28 3.58
CA SER A 90 -21.96 4.05 4.52
C SER A 90 -22.22 5.55 4.50
N LYS A 91 -22.94 6.06 3.48
CA LYS A 91 -23.11 7.50 3.20
C LYS A 91 -21.78 8.24 2.96
N VAL A 92 -20.71 7.49 2.71
CA VAL A 92 -19.37 8.03 2.40
C VAL A 92 -19.13 7.95 0.91
N ASP A 93 -18.66 9.05 0.34
CA ASP A 93 -18.05 9.05 -0.98
C ASP A 93 -16.57 8.67 -0.83
N TYR A 94 -16.24 7.40 -1.07
CA TYR A 94 -14.88 6.93 -0.80
C TYR A 94 -13.84 7.54 -1.74
N ILE A 95 -14.24 8.10 -2.89
CA ILE A 95 -13.34 8.80 -3.80
C ILE A 95 -12.94 10.14 -3.17
N ASP A 96 -13.90 10.87 -2.61
CA ASP A 96 -13.64 12.08 -1.83
C ASP A 96 -12.77 11.80 -0.60
N MET A 97 -13.05 10.70 0.09
CA MET A 97 -12.27 10.23 1.24
C MET A 97 -10.81 9.92 0.85
N MET A 98 -10.62 9.18 -0.25
CA MET A 98 -9.29 8.88 -0.81
C MET A 98 -8.56 10.16 -1.22
N GLU A 99 -9.26 11.10 -1.88
CA GLU A 99 -8.68 12.38 -2.28
C GLU A 99 -8.26 13.23 -1.09
N THR A 100 -9.09 13.27 -0.05
CA THR A 100 -8.79 13.97 1.20
C THR A 100 -7.54 13.38 1.85
N GLN A 101 -7.43 12.06 1.94
CA GLN A 101 -6.25 11.40 2.47
C GLN A 101 -5.00 11.71 1.64
N ALA A 102 -5.09 11.60 0.31
CA ALA A 102 -3.96 11.89 -0.57
C ALA A 102 -3.49 13.35 -0.43
N LYS A 103 -4.42 14.29 -0.30
CA LYS A 103 -4.11 15.72 -0.08
C LYS A 103 -3.50 15.96 1.29
N PHE A 104 -4.03 15.32 2.32
CA PHE A 104 -3.49 15.38 3.68
C PHE A 104 -2.05 14.87 3.72
N ARG A 105 -1.75 13.71 3.13
CA ARG A 105 -0.37 13.19 3.01
C ARG A 105 0.51 14.10 2.15
N GLY A 106 -0.03 14.71 1.08
CA GLY A 106 0.68 15.70 0.27
C GLY A 106 1.19 16.88 1.10
N TYR A 107 0.35 17.43 1.98
CA TYR A 107 0.75 18.51 2.89
C TYR A 107 1.87 18.11 3.87
N GLN A 108 2.00 16.85 4.21
CA GLN A 108 3.09 16.37 5.09
C GLN A 108 4.45 16.33 4.37
N CYS A 109 4.47 16.30 3.03
CA CYS A 109 5.70 16.18 2.23
C CYS A 109 5.87 17.28 1.18
N GLY A 110 5.05 18.33 1.20
CA GLY A 110 5.22 19.53 0.38
C GLY A 110 4.70 19.44 -1.06
N VAL A 111 3.86 18.45 -1.38
CA VAL A 111 3.24 18.28 -2.71
C VAL A 111 1.72 18.33 -2.62
N LYS A 112 1.03 18.41 -3.77
CA LYS A 112 -0.43 18.55 -3.80
C LYS A 112 -1.15 17.28 -3.36
N TYR A 113 -0.70 16.13 -3.83
CA TYR A 113 -1.23 14.82 -3.46
C TYR A 113 -0.09 13.83 -3.29
N ALA A 114 -0.10 13.04 -2.21
CA ALA A 114 0.87 11.98 -2.00
C ALA A 114 0.21 10.70 -1.49
N GLU A 115 0.84 9.57 -1.79
CA GLU A 115 0.59 8.29 -1.10
C GLU A 115 1.72 8.04 -0.11
N ALA A 116 1.36 7.49 1.05
CA ALA A 116 2.27 7.22 2.15
C ALA A 116 2.54 5.72 2.27
N TYR A 117 3.79 5.38 2.59
CA TYR A 117 4.24 4.00 2.73
C TYR A 117 5.16 3.84 3.93
N LYS A 118 5.28 2.60 4.38
CA LYS A 118 6.19 2.21 5.44
C LYS A 118 6.92 0.93 5.05
N GLY A 119 8.25 0.94 5.11
CA GLY A 119 9.04 -0.25 4.81
C GLY A 119 8.79 -1.36 5.83
N VAL A 120 8.65 -2.61 5.36
CA VAL A 120 8.56 -3.76 6.27
C VAL A 120 9.97 -4.07 6.78
N LYS A 121 10.25 -3.68 8.02
CA LYS A 121 11.55 -3.88 8.67
C LYS A 121 11.69 -5.32 9.16
N ALA A 122 12.11 -6.21 8.26
CA ALA A 122 12.39 -7.60 8.54
C ALA A 122 13.70 -8.03 7.87
N TRP A 123 14.55 -8.78 8.57
CA TRP A 123 15.74 -9.40 7.95
C TRP A 123 15.30 -10.54 7.01
N PRO A 124 15.90 -10.71 5.82
CA PRO A 124 17.06 -9.99 5.25
C PRO A 124 16.68 -8.86 4.28
N ARG A 125 15.51 -8.22 4.43
CA ARG A 125 14.96 -7.21 3.51
C ARG A 125 15.43 -5.77 3.80
N GLY A 126 16.59 -5.62 4.44
CA GLY A 126 17.14 -4.29 4.72
C GLY A 126 17.60 -3.57 3.45
N ILE A 127 17.36 -2.26 3.38
CA ILE A 127 17.85 -1.36 2.32
C ILE A 127 18.54 -0.14 2.93
N THR A 128 19.49 0.43 2.19
CA THR A 128 20.17 1.69 2.55
C THR A 128 19.65 2.89 1.77
N LYS A 129 18.65 2.69 0.90
CA LYS A 129 18.02 3.72 0.05
C LYS A 129 16.55 3.40 -0.17
N SER A 130 15.75 4.40 -0.51
CA SER A 130 14.37 4.18 -0.96
C SER A 130 14.33 3.40 -2.28
N LEU A 131 13.28 2.58 -2.45
CA LEU A 131 12.93 1.94 -3.71
C LEU A 131 11.72 2.60 -4.40
N LEU A 132 11.10 3.57 -3.74
CA LEU A 132 9.95 4.30 -4.26
C LEU A 132 10.41 5.49 -5.10
N PRO A 133 9.61 5.91 -6.10
CA PRO A 133 9.90 7.10 -6.89
C PRO A 133 10.13 8.31 -5.98
N GLN A 134 11.22 9.04 -6.23
CA GLN A 134 11.58 10.24 -5.48
C GLN A 134 11.19 11.48 -6.30
N TYR A 135 10.81 12.55 -5.60
CA TYR A 135 10.68 13.87 -6.19
C TYR A 135 12.09 14.38 -6.52
N LEU A 136 12.36 14.68 -7.80
CA LEU A 136 13.64 15.23 -8.28
C LEU A 136 13.57 16.76 -8.35
#